data_AF-A0A662T2M1-F1
#
_entry.id   AF-A0A662T2M1-F1
#
_cell.length_a   1.000
_cell.length_b   1.000
_cell.length_c   1.000
_cell.angle_alpha   90.00
_cell.angle_beta   90.00
_cell.angle_gamma   90.00
#
_symmetry.space_group_name_H-M   'P 1'
#
loop_
_entity.id
_entity.type
_entity.pdbx_description
1 polymer ?
#
loop_
_entity_poly.entity_id
_entity_poly.type
_entity_poly.pdbx_seq_one_letter_code
_entity_poly.pdbx_strand_id
1 'polypeptide(L)' 'ISMASELREKFKLTYFDSLHCASAILYDGVILSVDEAYDKVSEVHRIDPRSLL' A
#
# COMPACT_ATOMS: atom_id res chain seq x y z
N ILE A 1 18.59 -3.70 -2.62
CA ILE A 1 17.24 -4.19 -2.22
C ILE A 1 16.25 -3.10 -2.62
N SER A 2 15.08 -3.44 -3.20
CA SER A 2 14.08 -2.44 -3.61
C SER A 2 13.06 -2.19 -2.50
N MET A 3 12.49 -0.98 -2.43
CA MET A 3 11.46 -0.60 -1.45
C MET A 3 10.29 -1.59 -1.43
N ALA A 4 9.81 -2.05 -2.60
CA ALA A 4 8.76 -3.07 -2.67
C ALA A 4 9.17 -4.38 -1.97
N SER A 5 10.42 -4.82 -2.11
CA SER A 5 10.89 -6.03 -1.42
C SER A 5 10.86 -5.87 0.10
N GLU A 6 11.24 -4.70 0.62
CA GLU A 6 11.23 -4.39 2.05
C GLU A 6 9.80 -4.34 2.60
N LEU A 7 8.89 -3.67 1.88
CA LEU A 7 7.47 -3.59 2.24
C LEU A 7 6.83 -4.97 2.28
N ARG A 8 7.15 -5.83 1.30
CA ARG A 8 6.67 -7.20 1.25
C ARG A 8 7.07 -7.99 2.48
N GLU A 9 8.34 -7.91 2.87
CA GLU A 9 8.86 -8.66 4.01
C GLU A 9 8.36 -8.12 5.35
N LYS A 10 8.34 -6.80 5.51
CA LYS A 10 7.95 -6.09 6.74
C LYS A 10 6.46 -6.21 7.03
N PHE A 11 5.62 -6.01 6.01
CA PHE A 11 4.16 -5.93 6.18
C PHE A 11 3.39 -7.14 5.65
N LYS A 12 4.10 -8.16 5.14
CA LYS A 12 3.52 -9.39 4.58
C LYS A 12 2.56 -9.13 3.42
N LEU A 13 2.83 -8.09 2.63
CA LEU A 13 2.09 -7.80 1.40
C LEU A 13 2.32 -8.90 0.36
N THR A 14 1.44 -9.04 -0.63
CA THR A 14 1.74 -9.88 -1.79
C THR A 14 2.77 -9.20 -2.69
N TYR A 15 3.26 -9.91 -3.72
CA TYR A 15 4.18 -9.32 -4.70
C TYR A 15 3.60 -8.04 -5.33
N PHE A 16 2.37 -8.08 -5.83
CA PHE A 16 1.76 -6.93 -6.49
C PHE A 16 1.38 -5.82 -5.51
N ASP A 17 0.88 -6.16 -4.32
CA ASP A 17 0.56 -5.16 -3.30
C ASP A 17 1.81 -4.41 -2.85
N SER A 18 2.96 -5.10 -2.76
CA SER A 18 4.21 -4.45 -2.40
C SER A 18 4.73 -3.47 -3.46
N LEU A 19 4.50 -3.76 -4.75
CA LEU A 19 4.81 -2.84 -5.84
C LEU A 19 3.85 -1.65 -5.87
N HIS A 20 2.56 -1.91 -5.66
CA HIS A 20 1.53 -0.87 -5.62
C HIS A 20 1.76 0.09 -4.45
N CYS A 21 2.04 -0.46 -3.25
CA CYS A 21 2.39 0.31 -2.06
C CYS A 21 3.66 1.15 -2.27
N ALA A 22 4.72 0.54 -2.83
CA ALA A 22 5.94 1.26 -3.15
C ALA A 22 5.71 2.43 -4.12
N SER A 23 4.85 2.23 -5.13
CA SER A 23 4.46 3.31 -6.04
C SER A 23 3.74 4.43 -5.29
N ALA A 24 2.74 4.12 -4.46
CA ALA A 24 2.01 5.13 -3.69
C ALA A 24 2.93 5.94 -2.78
N ILE A 25 3.82 5.30 -2.03
CA ILE A 25 4.82 5.98 -1.18
C ILE A 25 5.71 6.93 -1.99
N LEU A 26 6.07 6.57 -3.22
CA LEU A 26 6.91 7.41 -4.08
C LEU A 26 6.18 8.64 -4.62
N TYR A 27 4.85 8.60 -4.69
CA TYR A 27 4.03 9.69 -5.22
C TYR A 27 3.31 10.45 -4.10
N ASP A 28 2.00 10.24 -3.93
CA ASP A 28 1.14 11.03 -3.05
C ASP A 28 0.83 10.34 -1.71
N GLY A 29 1.31 9.11 -1.54
CA GLY A 29 1.00 8.28 -0.37
C GLY A 29 -0.45 7.83 -0.30
N VAL A 30 -1.23 7.90 -1.38
CA VAL A 30 -2.65 7.50 -1.37
C VAL A 30 -2.84 6.18 -2.12
N ILE A 31 -3.59 5.26 -1.51
CA ILE A 31 -3.97 3.99 -2.14
C ILE A 31 -5.50 3.87 -2.15
N LEU A 32 -6.09 3.83 -3.33
CA LEU A 32 -7.51 3.49 -3.49
C LEU A 32 -7.64 1.97 -3.55
N SER A 33 -8.09 1.36 -2.44
CA SER A 33 -8.21 -0.10 -2.36
C SER A 33 -9.23 -0.54 -1.31
N VAL A 34 -9.88 -1.67 -1.58
CA VAL A 34 -10.74 -2.38 -0.62
C VAL A 34 -9.95 -3.28 0.34
N ASP A 35 -8.66 -3.50 0.07
CA ASP A 35 -7.81 -4.37 0.89
C ASP A 35 -7.22 -3.58 2.07
N GLU A 36 -7.58 -3.97 3.29
CA GLU A 36 -7.14 -3.36 4.54
C GLU A 36 -5.66 -3.64 4.85
N ALA A 37 -4.97 -4.49 4.08
CA ALA A 37 -3.56 -4.79 4.28
C ALA A 37 -2.66 -3.53 4.26
N TYR A 38 -3.04 -2.52 3.49
CA TYR A 38 -2.32 -1.25 3.41
C TYR A 38 -2.42 -0.40 4.68
N ASP A 39 -3.42 -0.62 5.54
CA ASP A 39 -3.59 0.11 6.81
C ASP A 39 -2.44 -0.17 7.81
N LYS A 40 -1.64 -1.21 7.56
CA LYS A 40 -0.43 -1.53 8.33
C LYS A 40 0.77 -0.66 7.98
N VAL A 41 0.73 0.05 6.86
CA VAL A 41 1.86 0.84 6.32
C VAL A 41 1.60 2.32 6.61
N SER A 42 2.32 2.87 7.59
CA SER A 42 2.13 4.25 8.06
C SER A 42 2.36 5.34 7.01
N GLU A 43 3.15 5.02 5.99
CA GLU A 43 3.55 5.91 4.90
C GLU A 43 2.47 6.07 3.82
N VAL A 44 1.38 5.29 3.88
CA VAL A 44 0.27 5.41 2.94
C VAL A 44 -1.06 5.59 3.67
N HIS A 45 -1.96 6.36 3.07
CA HIS A 45 -3.34 6.50 3.46
C HIS A 45 -4.22 5.72 2.48
N ARG A 46 -4.85 4.65 2.98
CA ARG A 46 -5.83 3.90 2.18
C ARG A 46 -7.17 4.60 2.20
N ILE A 47 -7.73 4.82 1.02
CA ILE A 47 -9.13 5.22 0.83
C ILE A 47 -9.90 4.00 0.35
N ASP A 48 -10.93 3.62 1.09
CA ASP A 48 -11.87 2.60 0.64
C ASP A 48 -12.83 3.23 -0.40
N PRO A 49 -12.82 2.81 -1.66
CA PRO A 49 -13.72 3.39 -2.67
C PRO A 49 -15.21 3.23 -2.32
N ARG A 50 -15.57 2.29 -1.45
CA ARG A 50 -16.95 2.06 -1.01
C ARG A 50 -17.45 3.13 -0.03
N SER A 51 -16.56 3.90 0.61
CA SER A 51 -16.94 4.98 1.53
C SER A 51 -17.20 6.32 0.82
N LEU A 52 -16.98 6.37 -0.50
CA LEU A 52 -17.20 7.56 -1.34
C LEU A 52 -18.58 7.59 -2.01
N LEU A 53 -19.45 6.63 -1.67
CA LEU A 53 -20.81 6.48 -2.20
C LEU A 53 -21.86 7.10 -1.29
#